data_AF-A0A2B5X3T4-F1
#
_entry.id   AF-A0A2B5X3T4-F1
#
_cell.length_a   1.000
_cell.length_b   1.000
_cell.length_c   1.000
_cell.angle_alpha   90.00
_cell.angle_beta   90.00
_cell.angle_gamma   90.00
#
_symmetry.space_group_name_H-M   'P 1'
#
loop_
_entity.id
_entity.type
_entity.pdbx_description
1 polymer ?
#
loop_
_entity_poly.entity_id
_entity_poly.type
_entity_poly.pdbx_seq_one_letter_code
_entity_poly.pdbx_strand_id
1 'polypeptide(L)' 'MLNEELLEVIIKYKRNTGRNPDMLKLHPTYFRTILEELNYLERIIKKKMIEMKKSIFGVPLELTDAVEKFEL' A
#
# COMPACT_ATOMS: atom_id res chain seq x y z
N MET A 1 3.52 10.67 9.16
CA MET A 1 2.34 10.45 8.29
C MET A 1 2.23 8.96 7.98
N LEU A 2 1.04 8.41 7.73
CA LEU A 2 0.86 6.96 7.56
C LEU A 2 1.61 6.42 6.34
N ASN A 3 1.68 7.22 5.29
CA ASN A 3 2.49 6.91 4.12
C ASN A 3 4.01 6.78 4.43
N GLU A 4 4.54 7.58 5.36
CA GLU A 4 5.97 7.55 5.71
C GLU A 4 6.34 6.24 6.41
N GLU A 5 5.47 5.74 7.30
CA GLU A 5 5.67 4.47 8.02
C GLU A 5 5.71 3.28 7.03
N LEU A 6 4.75 3.24 6.10
CA LEU A 6 4.72 2.21 5.06
C LEU A 6 5.96 2.28 4.16
N LEU A 7 6.35 3.49 3.74
CA LEU A 7 7.51 3.70 2.90
C LEU A 7 8.80 3.27 3.62
N GLU A 8 8.93 3.59 4.91
CA GLU A 8 10.08 3.20 5.72
C GLU A 8 10.21 1.68 5.80
N VAL A 9 9.10 0.98 6.03
CA VAL A 9 9.09 -0.49 6.11
C VAL A 9 9.49 -1.12 4.77
N ILE A 10 8.95 -0.64 3.65
CA ILE A 10 9.31 -1.14 2.30
C ILE A 10 10.80 -0.86 2.00
N ILE A 11 11.30 0.34 2.33
CA ILE A 11 12.71 0.70 2.12
C ILE A 11 13.62 -0.17 2.99
N LYS A 12 13.28 -0.40 4.27
CA LYS A 12 14.04 -1.27 5.17
C LYS A 12 14.08 -2.70 4.64
N TYR A 13 12.95 -3.25 4.19
CA TYR A 13 12.91 -4.57 3.58
C TYR A 13 13.85 -4.64 2.37
N LYS A 14 13.73 -3.68 1.44
CA LYS A 14 14.57 -3.63 0.24
C LYS A 14 16.05 -3.49 0.53
N ARG A 15 16.43 -2.72 1.55
CA ARG A 15 17.83 -2.61 2.01
C ARG A 15 18.36 -3.93 2.58
N ASN A 16 17.53 -4.68 3.28
CA ASN A 16 17.93 -5.93 3.94
C ASN A 16 17.96 -7.13 2.97
N THR A 17 17.02 -7.22 2.04
CA THR A 17 16.86 -8.36 1.12
C THR A 17 17.40 -8.10 -0.28
N GLY A 18 17.66 -6.84 -0.62
CA GLY A 18 18.05 -6.40 -1.97
C GLY A 18 16.90 -6.44 -2.98
N ARG A 19 15.67 -6.77 -2.57
CA ARG A 19 14.50 -6.95 -3.44
C ARG A 19 13.26 -6.27 -2.85
N ASN A 20 12.25 -6.02 -3.69
CA ASN A 20 10.94 -5.62 -3.19
C ASN A 20 10.25 -6.82 -2.52
N PRO A 21 9.36 -6.60 -1.53
CA PRO A 21 8.46 -7.63 -1.03
C PRO A 21 7.65 -8.25 -2.17
N ASP A 22 7.36 -9.55 -2.08
CA ASP A 22 6.59 -10.26 -3.11
C ASP A 22 5.10 -9.84 -3.11
N MET A 23 4.56 -9.52 -1.94
CA MET A 23 3.19 -9.05 -1.74
C MET A 23 3.14 -8.11 -0.54
N LEU A 24 2.28 -7.11 -0.59
CA LEU A 24 1.96 -6.24 0.54
C LEU A 24 0.47 -6.36 0.84
N LYS A 25 0.14 -6.89 2.02
CA LYS A 25 -1.23 -6.93 2.51
C LYS A 25 -1.55 -5.59 3.17
N LEU A 26 -2.70 -5.04 2.84
CA LEU A 26 -3.08 -3.71 3.28
C LEU A 26 -4.57 -3.67 3.62
N HIS A 27 -4.91 -3.06 4.75
CA HIS A 27 -6.31 -2.85 5.10
C HIS A 27 -6.97 -1.89 4.09
N PRO A 28 -8.17 -2.17 3.56
CA PRO A 28 -8.83 -1.32 2.57
C PRO A 28 -8.97 0.16 3.00
N THR A 29 -9.34 0.39 4.26
CA THR A 29 -9.43 1.74 4.85
C THR A 29 -8.08 2.44 4.88
N TYR A 30 -7.01 1.70 5.18
CA TYR A 30 -5.66 2.25 5.21
C TYR A 30 -5.16 2.59 3.81
N PHE A 31 -5.41 1.72 2.82
CA PHE A 31 -5.11 2.00 1.43
C PHE A 31 -5.81 3.26 0.91
N ARG A 32 -7.09 3.45 1.26
CA ARG A 32 -7.82 4.68 0.94
C ARG A 32 -7.16 5.91 1.57
N THR A 33 -6.82 5.83 2.85
CA THR A 33 -6.16 6.93 3.58
C THR A 33 -4.84 7.33 2.93
N ILE A 34 -4.02 6.36 2.48
CA ILE A 34 -2.78 6.66 1.75
C ILE A 34 -3.07 7.42 0.46
N LEU A 35 -4.09 7.03 -0.30
CA LEU A 35 -4.42 7.73 -1.55
C LEU A 35 -4.92 9.15 -1.29
N GLU A 36 -5.64 9.36 -0.19
CA GLU A 36 -6.06 10.69 0.27
C GLU A 36 -4.85 11.54 0.68
N GLU A 37 -3.91 11.00 1.46
CA GLU A 37 -2.64 11.67 1.83
C GLU A 37 -1.78 12.02 0.60
N LEU A 38 -1.82 11.19 -0.44
CA LEU A 38 -1.14 11.44 -1.71
C LEU A 38 -1.89 12.44 -2.62
N ASN A 39 -2.95 13.09 -2.13
CA ASN A 39 -3.79 14.04 -2.86
C ASN A 39 -4.40 13.48 -4.16
N TYR A 40 -4.74 12.18 -4.17
CA TYR A 40 -5.52 11.64 -5.28
C TYR A 40 -6.96 12.17 -5.25
N LEU A 41 -7.49 12.49 -6.43
CA LEU A 41 -8.90 12.82 -6.59
C LEU A 41 -9.78 11.62 -6.25
N GLU A 42 -10.96 11.85 -5.65
CA GLU A 42 -11.89 10.79 -5.22
C GLU A 42 -12.26 9.82 -6.36
N ARG A 43 -12.41 10.33 -7.58
CA ARG A 43 -12.66 9.51 -8.78
C ARG A 43 -11.52 8.52 -9.05
N ILE A 44 -10.28 8.92 -8.82
CA ILE A 44 -9.10 8.07 -9.00
C ILE A 44 -9.00 7.06 -7.85
N ILE A 45 -9.33 7.46 -6.62
CA ILE A 45 -9.39 6.58 -5.45
C ILE A 45 -10.36 5.44 -5.69
N LYS A 46 -11.61 5.75 -6.08
CA LYS A 46 -12.64 4.76 -6.40
C LYS A 46 -12.17 3.79 -7.49
N LYS A 47 -11.52 4.31 -8.54
CA LYS A 47 -10.96 3.47 -9.60
C LYS A 47 -9.88 2.52 -9.07
N LYS A 48 -8.94 3.03 -8.27
CA LYS A 48 -7.85 2.23 -7.66
C LYS A 48 -8.35 1.21 -6.65
N MET A 49 -9.45 1.46 -5.93
CA MET A 49 -10.05 0.49 -5.01
C MET A 49 -10.67 -0.72 -5.74
N ILE A 50 -11.25 -0.50 -6.92
CA ILE A 50 -11.94 -1.55 -7.71
C ILE A 50 -10.96 -2.35 -8.59
N GLU A 51 -9.79 -1.79 -8.92
CA GLU A 51 -8.80 -2.42 -9.78
C GLU A 51 -8.30 -3.76 -9.20
N MET A 52 -8.31 -4.85 -9.99
CA MET A 52 -7.88 -6.18 -9.50
C MET A 52 -6.37 -6.27 -9.29
N LYS A 53 -5.58 -5.56 -10.09
CA LYS A 53 -4.12 -5.51 -9.96
C LYS A 53 -3.72 -4.19 -9.34
N LYS A 54 -3.48 -4.22 -8.04
CA LYS A 54 -3.05 -3.05 -7.28
C LYS A 54 -1.56 -3.17 -7.01
N SER A 55 -0.87 -2.05 -7.09
CA SER A 55 0.51 -1.94 -6.64
C SER A 55 0.74 -0.56 -6.04
N ILE A 56 1.63 -0.50 -5.06
CA ILE A 56 2.07 0.76 -4.44
C ILE A 56 3.59 0.67 -4.25
N PHE A 57 4.31 1.75 -4.56
CA PHE A 57 5.78 1.78 -4.51
C PHE A 57 6.49 0.66 -5.30
N GLY A 58 5.83 0.10 -6.34
CA GLY A 58 6.36 -1.01 -7.12
C GLY A 58 6.27 -2.38 -6.43
N VAL A 59 5.44 -2.49 -5.39
CA VAL A 59 5.13 -3.73 -4.66
C VAL A 59 3.68 -4.16 -4.98
N PRO A 60 3.43 -5.42 -5.36
CA PRO A 60 2.08 -5.95 -5.52
C PRO A 60 1.28 -5.84 -4.23
N LEU A 61 -0.01 -5.52 -4.34
CA LEU A 61 -0.87 -5.22 -3.21
C LEU A 61 -2.06 -6.17 -3.14
N GLU A 62 -2.29 -6.74 -1.96
CA GLU A 62 -3.52 -7.44 -1.59
C GLU A 62 -4.30 -6.60 -0.58
N LEU A 63 -5.56 -6.30 -0.88
CA LEU A 63 -6.45 -5.63 0.08
C LEU A 63 -7.18 -6.69 0.90
N THR A 64 -6.99 -6.66 2.22
CA THR A 64 -7.57 -7.65 3.13
C THR A 64 -7.90 -7.02 4.48
N ASP A 65 -9.05 -7.39 5.04
CA ASP A 65 -9.46 -6.99 6.40
C ASP A 65 -8.77 -7.85 7.49
N ALA A 66 -7.90 -8.79 7.08
CA ALA A 66 -7.15 -9.65 8.00
C ALA A 66 -5.99 -8.95 8.73
N VAL A 67 -5.61 -7.74 8.29
CA VAL A 67 -4.53 -6.94 8.89
C VAL A 67 -5.09 -5.59 9.36
N GLU A 68 -4.67 -5.08 10.52
CA GLU A 68 -5.18 -3.79 11.01
C GLU A 68 -4.73 -2.60 10.13
N LYS A 69 -3.47 -2.63 9.67
CA LYS A 69 -2.89 -1.57 8.83
C LYS A 69 -2.24 -2.16 7.58
N PHE A 70 -1.10 -2.81 7.73
CA PHE A 70 -0.37 -3.46 6.63
C PHE A 70 0.55 -4.57 7.15
N GLU A 71 0.90 -5.50 6.26
CA GLU A 71 1.84 -6.61 6.50
C GLU A 71 2.62 -6.91 5.21
N LEU A 72 3.93 -7.22 5.33
CA LEU A 72 4.82 -7.62 4.24
C LEU A 72 4.88 -9.14 4.05
#